data_AF-A0A7Y2DFU0-F1
#
_entry.id   AF-A0A7Y2DFU0-F1
#
_cell.length_a   1.000
_cell.length_b   1.000
_cell.length_c   1.000
_cell.angle_alpha   90.00
_cell.angle_beta   90.00
_cell.angle_gamma   90.00
#
_symmetry.space_group_name_H-M   'P 1'
#
loop_
_entity.id
_entity.type
_entity.pdbx_description
1 polymer ?
#
loop_
_entity_poly.entity_id
_entity_poly.type
_entity_poly.pdbx_seq_one_letter_code
_entity_poly.pdbx_strand_id
1 'polypeptide(L)' 'IYPLQLLKACMVEDLDEMEQLGLYEVAPEDFSLTEFICVSKQPHQKIIREGLALLHKEIG' A
#
# COMPACT_ATOMS: atom_id res chain seq x y z
N ILE A 1 -12.14 0.83 2.96
CA ILE A 1 -10.67 0.66 2.87
C ILE A 1 -10.09 0.73 4.27
N TYR A 2 -9.28 -0.26 4.65
CA TYR A 2 -8.53 -0.28 5.91
C TYR A 2 -7.07 0.10 5.62
N PRO A 3 -6.72 1.41 5.62
CA PRO A 3 -5.44 1.88 5.09
C PRO A 3 -4.24 1.32 5.85
N LEU A 4 -4.30 1.23 7.18
CA LEU A 4 -3.21 0.70 8.00
C LEU A 4 -2.98 -0.80 7.76
N GLN A 5 -4.04 -1.56 7.51
CA GLN A 5 -3.97 -2.99 7.21
C GLN A 5 -3.38 -3.18 5.82
N LEU A 6 -3.81 -2.39 4.84
CA LEU A 6 -3.25 -2.44 3.48
C LEU A 6 -1.76 -2.11 3.47
N LEU A 7 -1.36 -1.09 4.21
CA LEU A 7 0.06 -0.72 4.36
C LEU A 7 0.86 -1.85 5.01
N LYS A 8 0.31 -2.52 6.02
CA LYS A 8 0.96 -3.69 6.64
C LYS A 8 1.07 -4.86 5.67
N ALA A 9 0.00 -5.18 4.94
CA ALA A 9 -0.01 -6.20 3.90
C ALA A 9 1.09 -5.93 2.87
N CYS A 10 1.19 -4.69 2.38
CA CYS A 10 2.26 -4.24 1.48
C CYS A 10 3.66 -4.43 2.08
N MET A 11 3.83 -4.20 3.39
CA MET A 11 5.13 -4.36 4.06
C MET A 11 5.53 -5.83 4.28
N VAL A 12 4.56 -6.74 4.42
CA VAL A 12 4.82 -8.18 4.55
C VAL A 12 4.76 -8.91 3.20
N GLU A 13 4.54 -8.17 2.11
CA GLU A 13 4.49 -8.68 0.73
C GLU A 13 3.40 -9.76 0.51
N ASP A 14 2.31 -9.70 1.28
CA ASP A 14 1.19 -10.66 1.18
C ASP A 14 0.22 -10.23 0.06
N LEU A 15 0.35 -10.87 -1.11
CA LEU A 15 -0.43 -10.53 -2.31
C LEU A 15 -1.93 -10.74 -2.13
N ASP A 16 -2.32 -11.86 -1.52
CA ASP A 16 -3.74 -12.23 -1.33
C ASP A 16 -4.44 -11.19 -0.43
N GLU A 17 -3.79 -10.80 0.67
CA GLU A 17 -4.30 -9.77 1.57
C GLU A 17 -4.31 -8.38 0.92
N MET A 18 -3.28 -8.04 0.12
CA MET A 18 -3.26 -6.80 -0.66
C MET A 18 -4.43 -6.70 -1.65
N GLU A 19 -4.72 -7.78 -2.38
CA GLU A 19 -5.83 -7.83 -3.34
C GLU A 19 -7.18 -7.72 -2.62
N GLN A 20 -7.38 -8.47 -1.52
CA GLN A 20 -8.60 -8.42 -0.72
C GLN A 20 -8.87 -7.05 -0.11
N LEU A 21 -7.82 -6.33 0.28
CA LEU A 21 -7.92 -5.00 0.85
C LEU A 21 -8.09 -3.89 -0.20
N GLY A 22 -8.06 -4.25 -1.49
CA GLY A 22 -8.37 -3.36 -2.61
C GLY A 22 -7.17 -2.57 -3.14
N LEU A 23 -5.96 -3.18 -3.19
CA LEU A 23 -4.76 -2.48 -3.66
C LEU A 23 -4.90 -1.95 -5.11
N TYR A 24 -5.68 -2.59 -5.98
CA TYR A 24 -5.91 -2.13 -7.36
C TYR A 24 -6.74 -0.84 -7.47
N GLU A 25 -7.47 -0.48 -6.42
CA GLU A 25 -8.39 0.66 -6.41
C GLU A 25 -7.74 1.94 -5.87
N VAL A 26 -6.47 1.86 -5.45
CA VAL A 26 -5.76 2.96 -4.79
C VAL A 26 -4.51 3.39 -5.56
N ALA A 27 -4.23 4.69 -5.48
CA ALA A 27 -2.99 5.29 -5.96
C ALA A 27 -2.10 5.69 -4.77
N PRO A 28 -0.77 5.81 -4.95
CA PRO A 28 0.11 6.28 -3.88
C PRO A 28 -0.29 7.67 -3.36
N GLU A 29 -0.83 8.55 -4.21
CA GLU A 29 -1.30 9.89 -3.85
C GLU A 29 -2.45 9.88 -2.84
N ASP A 30 -3.29 8.82 -2.81
CA ASP A 30 -4.38 8.68 -1.83
C ASP A 30 -3.87 8.60 -0.39
N PHE A 31 -2.60 8.22 -0.22
CA PHE A 31 -1.94 8.11 1.08
C PHE A 31 -1.15 9.35 1.47
N SER A 32 -1.09 10.38 0.63
CA SER A 32 -0.34 11.63 0.90
C SER A 32 -0.77 12.33 2.20
N LEU A 33 -2.08 12.45 2.45
CA LEU A 33 -2.61 13.03 3.69
C LEU A 33 -2.27 12.18 4.92
N THR A 34 -2.35 10.85 4.78
CA THR A 34 -2.04 9.91 5.86
C THR A 34 -0.55 9.92 6.21
N GLU A 35 0.31 10.11 5.22
CA GLU A 35 1.76 10.29 5.40
C GLU A 35 2.10 11.61 6.08
N PHE A 36 1.43 12.69 5.68
CA PHE A 36 1.65 14.01 6.27
C PHE A 36 1.36 14.02 7.78
N ILE A 37 0.20 13.46 8.19
CA ILE A 37 -0.23 13.43 9.59
C ILE A 37 0.48 12.36 10.43
N CYS A 38 1.13 11.38 9.80
CA CYS A 38 1.76 10.27 10.51
C CYS A 38 2.87 10.75 11.47
N VAL A 39 2.78 10.29 12.71
CA VAL A 39 3.71 10.64 13.80
C VAL A 39 5.05 9.91 13.62
N SER A 40 5.02 8.66 13.16
CA SER A 40 6.21 7.84 12.90
C SER A 40 6.90 8.16 11.56
N LYS A 41 6.33 9.06 10.76
CA LYS A 41 6.86 9.49 9.45
C LYS A 41 7.15 8.33 8.50
N GLN A 42 6.29 7.32 8.53
CA GLN A 42 6.38 6.19 7.59
C GLN A 42 6.07 6.65 6.16
N PRO A 43 6.84 6.19 5.15
CA PRO A 43 6.68 6.61 3.76
C PRO A 43 5.56 5.80 3.07
N HIS A 44 4.30 6.05 3.43
CA HIS A 44 3.13 5.35 2.89
C HIS A 44 3.05 5.39 1.37
N GLN A 45 3.35 6.53 0.74
CA GLN A 45 3.30 6.65 -0.72
C GLN A 45 4.30 5.70 -1.40
N LYS A 46 5.47 5.53 -0.78
CA LYS A 46 6.51 4.61 -1.25
C LYS A 46 6.07 3.15 -1.09
N ILE A 47 5.51 2.81 0.08
CA ILE A 47 5.01 1.45 0.40
C ILE A 47 3.96 1.00 -0.62
N ILE A 48 2.97 1.85 -0.91
CA ILE A 48 1.92 1.52 -1.88
C ILE A 48 2.48 1.38 -3.31
N ARG A 49 3.41 2.26 -3.71
CA ARG A 49 4.08 2.14 -5.01
C ARG A 49 4.88 0.84 -5.13
N GLU A 50 5.56 0.42 -4.07
CA GLU A 50 6.29 -0.85 -4.03
C GLU A 50 5.33 -2.05 -4.09
N GLY A 51 4.20 -2.01 -3.36
CA GLY A 51 3.17 -3.05 -3.42
C GLY A 51 2.55 -3.20 -4.83
N LEU A 52 2.24 -2.09 -5.49
CA LEU A 52 1.73 -2.11 -6.87
C LEU A 52 2.78 -2.66 -7.86
N ALA A 53 4.04 -2.30 -7.69
CA ALA A 53 5.14 -2.82 -8.52
C ALA A 53 5.36 -4.32 -8.30
N LEU A 54 5.21 -4.81 -7.07
CA LEU A 54 5.28 -6.22 -6.71
C LEU A 54 4.17 -7.01 -7.40
N LEU A 55 2.91 -6.56 -7.31
CA LEU A 55 1.78 -7.17 -8.01
C LEU A 55 2.02 -7.24 -9.52
N HIS A 56 2.50 -6.14 -10.12
CA HIS A 56 2.76 -6.11 -11.54
C HIS A 56 3.86 -7.10 -11.97
N LYS A 57 4.85 -7.35 -11.11
CA LYS A 57 5.95 -8.28 -11.38
C LYS A 57 5.54 -9.75 -11.25
N GLU A 58 4.64 -10.07 -10.32
CA GLU A 58 4.23 -11.46 -10.07
C GLU A 58 3.08 -11.92 -10.98
N ILE A 59 2.25 -10.98 -11.45
CA ILE A 59 1.08 -11.28 -12.31
C ILE A 59 1.37 -11.01 -13.80
N GLY A 60 2.36 -10.16 -14.12
CA GLY A 60 2.78 -9.81 -15.48
C GLY A 60 3.94 -10.67 -15.99
#